data_AF-A0A4P5XJW8-F1
#
_entry.id   AF-A0A4P5XJW8-F1
#
_cell.length_a   1.000
_cell.length_b   1.000
_cell.length_c   1.000
_cell.angle_alpha   90.00
_cell.angle_beta   90.00
_cell.angle_gamma   90.00
#
_symmetry.space_group_name_H-M   'P 1'
#
loop_
_entity.id
_entity.type
_entity.pdbx_description
1 polymer ?
#
loop_
_entity_poly.entity_id
_entity_poly.type
_entity_poly.pdbx_seq_one_letter_code
_entity_poly.pdbx_strand_id
1 'polypeptide(L)'
;MRFARNQDINFSDLSDDKGAEKRRHGRIICDGVQCSIGDVLDLSASGMRVKTRYKMPDAGEVFVVTLETVEGTLAVLCRIRWVRRCGMFTREVGLEFFDPGPKSKQVLQELAGRAAYNDGFKAAS
;
A
#
# COMPACT_ATOMS: atom_id res chain seq x y z
N MET A 1 -10.25 -6.48 -14.40
CA MET A 1 -9.29 -7.04 -13.42
C MET A 1 -10.09 -7.49 -12.22
N ARG A 2 -10.06 -8.79 -11.90
CA ARG A 2 -10.73 -9.35 -10.72
C ARG A 2 -9.69 -9.34 -9.61
N PHE A 3 -9.87 -8.50 -8.59
CA PHE A 3 -8.98 -8.54 -7.42
C PHE A 3 -9.07 -9.97 -6.84
N ALA A 4 -7.92 -10.62 -6.64
CA ALA A 4 -7.87 -11.91 -5.97
C ALA A 4 -8.35 -11.69 -4.53
N ARG A 5 -9.63 -11.99 -4.28
CA ARG A 5 -10.15 -12.13 -2.93
C ARG A 5 -9.65 -13.49 -2.46
N ASN A 6 -8.59 -13.53 -1.65
CA ASN A 6 -8.23 -14.76 -0.96
C ASN A 6 -9.42 -15.12 -0.06
N GLN A 7 -10.14 -16.18 -0.45
CA GLN A 7 -11.34 -16.65 0.25
C GLN A 7 -11.00 -17.28 1.62
N ASP A 8 -9.70 -17.41 1.94
CA ASP A 8 -9.18 -18.07 3.12
C ASP A 8 -8.80 -17.11 4.26
N ILE A 9 -9.03 -15.80 4.11
CA ILE A 9 -8.79 -14.84 5.20
C ILE A 9 -10.09 -14.68 5.99
N ASN A 10 -10.12 -15.20 7.22
CA ASN A 10 -11.27 -15.06 8.09
C ASN A 10 -11.31 -13.63 8.68
N PHE A 11 -12.20 -12.80 8.12
CA PHE A 11 -12.34 -11.39 8.48
C PHE A 11 -12.84 -11.15 9.93
N SER A 12 -13.31 -12.19 10.63
CA SER A 12 -13.77 -12.07 12.02
C SER A 12 -12.65 -11.91 13.05
N ASP A 13 -11.43 -12.34 12.72
CA ASP A 13 -10.29 -12.34 13.65
C ASP A 13 -9.51 -11.01 13.62
N LEU A 14 -10.02 -10.05 12.84
CA LEU A 14 -9.30 -8.91 12.33
C LEU A 14 -9.88 -7.64 12.95
N SER A 15 -9.48 -7.40 14.20
CA SER A 15 -9.99 -6.36 15.11
C SER A 15 -10.21 -4.98 14.47
N ASP A 16 -11.35 -4.40 14.81
CA ASP A 16 -11.82 -3.08 14.38
C ASP A 16 -11.13 -1.99 15.22
N ASP A 17 -9.88 -1.62 14.87
CA ASP A 17 -9.13 -0.60 15.59
C ASP A 17 -9.72 0.80 15.31
N LYS A 18 -10.70 1.18 16.14
CA LYS A 18 -11.28 2.53 16.21
C LYS A 18 -10.29 3.48 16.88
N GLY A 19 -9.23 3.85 16.16
CA GLY A 19 -8.27 4.86 16.58
C GLY A 19 -8.32 6.11 15.71
N ALA A 20 -8.86 7.21 16.23
CA ALA A 20 -8.81 8.52 15.60
C ALA A 20 -7.35 9.02 15.46
N GLU A 21 -6.86 8.95 14.22
CA GLU A 21 -6.02 9.92 13.52
C GLU A 21 -4.95 10.69 14.32
N LYS A 22 -3.81 10.04 14.59
CA LYS A 22 -2.48 10.69 14.58
C LYS A 22 -1.50 9.79 13.84
N ARG A 23 -0.81 10.32 12.83
CA ARG A 23 0.20 9.56 12.08
C ARG A 23 1.31 9.12 13.05
N ARG A 24 1.49 7.81 13.21
CA ARG A 24 2.48 7.21 14.13
C ARG A 24 3.88 7.10 13.51
N HIS A 25 3.99 7.19 12.19
CA HIS A 25 5.25 7.03 11.43
C HIS A 25 5.40 8.14 10.38
N GLY A 26 6.65 8.54 10.12
CA GLY A 26 7.00 9.41 9.00
C GLY A 26 6.65 8.78 7.65
N ARG A 27 6.34 9.61 6.66
CA ARG A 27 6.08 9.20 5.27
C ARG A 27 7.24 9.61 4.40
N ILE A 28 7.63 8.71 3.53
CA ILE A 28 8.73 8.90 2.60
C ILE A 28 8.11 8.96 1.22
N ILE A 29 8.39 10.05 0.50
CA ILE A 29 7.92 10.24 -0.86
C ILE A 29 8.64 9.24 -1.74
N CYS A 30 7.89 8.56 -2.59
CA CYS A 30 8.44 7.59 -3.52
C CYS A 30 8.35 8.15 -4.93
N ASP A 31 9.43 8.01 -5.71
CA ASP A 31 9.41 8.20 -7.16
C ASP A 31 9.76 6.87 -7.84
N GLY A 32 8.99 6.51 -8.87
CA GLY A 32 9.19 5.26 -9.63
C GLY A 32 8.83 3.95 -8.92
N VAL A 33 8.31 3.96 -7.69
CA VAL A 33 7.90 2.73 -6.99
C VAL A 33 6.52 2.28 -7.47
N GLN A 34 6.41 1.03 -7.91
CA GLN A 34 5.18 0.44 -8.43
C GLN A 34 4.61 -0.65 -7.52
N CYS A 35 3.30 -0.80 -7.60
CA CYS A 35 2.58 -1.91 -7.00
C CYS A 35 1.49 -2.41 -7.95
N SER A 36 0.90 -3.56 -7.63
CA SER A 36 -0.10 -4.23 -8.47
C SER A 36 -1.34 -3.39 -8.80
N ILE A 37 -1.55 -2.25 -8.14
CA ILE A 37 -2.67 -1.35 -8.38
C ILE A 37 -2.26 0.04 -8.87
N GLY A 38 -0.98 0.34 -9.05
CA GLY A 38 -0.50 1.62 -9.59
C GLY A 38 0.78 2.15 -8.94
N ASP A 39 1.00 3.45 -9.06
CA ASP A 39 2.23 4.12 -8.64
C ASP A 39 2.15 4.51 -7.15
N VAL A 40 3.14 4.09 -6.36
CA VAL A 40 3.26 4.46 -4.95
C VAL A 40 3.80 5.88 -4.86
N LEU A 41 3.02 6.79 -4.27
CA LEU A 41 3.37 8.20 -4.10
C LEU A 41 4.11 8.46 -2.78
N ASP A 42 3.71 7.76 -1.72
CA ASP A 42 4.41 7.78 -0.45
C ASP A 42 4.23 6.46 0.31
N LEU A 43 5.24 6.11 1.10
CA LEU A 43 5.30 4.89 1.90
C LEU A 43 5.66 5.22 3.35
N SER A 44 5.13 4.43 4.28
CA SER A 44 5.48 4.45 5.70
C SER A 44 5.45 3.03 6.25
N ALA A 45 5.91 2.84 7.49
CA ALA A 45 5.86 1.52 8.14
C ALA A 45 4.44 0.96 8.32
N SER A 46 3.40 1.81 8.28
CA SER A 46 2.00 1.42 8.53
C SER A 46 1.08 1.52 7.31
N GLY A 47 1.57 2.01 6.17
CA GLY A 47 0.73 2.17 5.01
C GLY A 47 1.37 3.00 3.92
N MET A 48 0.62 3.18 2.83
CA MET A 48 1.08 3.86 1.63
C MET A 48 -0.04 4.64 0.96
N ARG A 49 0.34 5.57 0.09
CA ARG A 49 -0.57 6.25 -0.82
C ARG A 49 -0.24 5.84 -2.25
N VAL A 50 -1.26 5.45 -2.99
CA VAL A 50 -1.10 4.96 -4.37
C VAL A 50 -1.96 5.78 -5.33
N LYS A 51 -1.39 6.12 -6.48
CA LYS A 51 -2.10 6.69 -7.62
C LYS A 51 -2.49 5.57 -8.58
N THR A 52 -3.77 5.51 -8.92
CA THR A 52 -4.31 4.46 -9.77
C THR A 52 -5.32 5.00 -10.79
N ARG A 53 -5.48 4.28 -11.89
CA ARG A 53 -6.60 4.46 -12.84
C ARG A 53 -7.72 3.45 -12.60
N TYR A 54 -7.47 2.43 -11.78
CA TYR A 54 -8.43 1.37 -11.51
C TYR A 54 -9.60 1.86 -10.66
N LYS A 55 -10.74 1.19 -10.82
CA LYS A 55 -11.85 1.33 -9.88
C LYS A 55 -11.47 0.58 -8.62
N MET A 56 -11.48 1.29 -7.49
CA MET A 56 -11.14 0.71 -6.20
C MET A 56 -12.40 0.24 -5.46
N PRO A 57 -12.26 -0.77 -4.60
CA PRO A 57 -13.28 -1.08 -3.59
C PRO A 57 -13.52 0.10 -2.65
N ASP A 58 -14.58 0.00 -1.85
CA ASP A 58 -14.96 1.03 -0.89
C ASP A 58 -14.02 1.05 0.33
N ALA A 59 -14.05 2.15 1.10
CA ALA A 59 -13.25 2.26 2.31
C ALA A 59 -13.63 1.16 3.33
N GLY A 60 -12.64 0.61 4.02
CA GLY A 60 -12.77 -0.52 4.95
C GLY A 60 -12.45 -1.88 4.33
N GLU A 61 -12.57 -2.03 3.01
CA GLU A 61 -12.26 -3.28 2.32
C GLU A 61 -10.78 -3.65 2.40
N VAL A 62 -10.49 -4.95 2.53
CA VAL A 62 -9.13 -5.50 2.66
C VAL A 62 -8.80 -6.36 1.46
N PHE A 63 -7.61 -6.17 0.89
CA PHE A 63 -7.12 -6.93 -0.26
C PHE A 63 -5.59 -6.97 -0.31
N VAL A 64 -5.03 -7.91 -1.07
CA VAL A 64 -3.58 -8.04 -1.22
C VAL A 64 -3.08 -7.07 -2.29
N VAL A 65 -2.03 -6.31 -1.94
CA VAL A 65 -1.24 -5.50 -2.88
C VAL A 65 0.16 -6.08 -2.97
N THR A 66 0.67 -6.21 -4.19
CA THR A 66 2.05 -6.65 -4.42
C THR A 66 2.89 -5.42 -4.69
N LEU A 67 3.87 -5.17 -3.83
CA LEU A 67 4.90 -4.14 -4.01
C LEU A 67 6.07 -4.73 -4.79
N GLU A 68 6.55 -3.99 -5.79
CA GLU A 68 7.79 -4.33 -6.48
C GLU A 68 8.95 -3.72 -5.70
N THR A 69 9.89 -4.56 -5.29
CA THR A 69 11.07 -4.16 -4.51
C THR A 69 12.34 -4.65 -5.21
N VAL A 70 13.47 -4.06 -4.86
CA VAL A 70 14.79 -4.50 -5.36
C VAL A 70 15.13 -5.95 -5.01
N GLU A 71 14.58 -6.49 -3.93
CA GLU A 71 14.79 -7.87 -3.47
C GLU A 71 13.73 -8.85 -4.02
N GLY A 72 12.78 -8.35 -4.82
CA GLY A 72 11.67 -9.13 -5.38
C GLY A 72 10.30 -8.57 -5.01
N THR A 73 9.26 -9.35 -5.24
CA THR A 73 7.88 -8.93 -4.97
C THR A 73 7.48 -9.17 -3.52
N LEU A 74 6.86 -8.18 -2.88
CA LEU A 74 6.33 -8.27 -1.53
C LEU A 74 4.80 -8.17 -1.55
N ALA A 75 4.11 -9.26 -1.22
CA ALA A 75 2.67 -9.25 -1.05
C ALA A 75 2.29 -8.74 0.36
N VAL A 76 1.45 -7.71 0.42
CA VAL A 76 1.02 -7.07 1.66
C VAL A 76 -0.50 -6.98 1.68
N LEU A 77 -1.11 -7.47 2.75
CA LEU A 77 -2.54 -7.31 2.99
C LEU A 77 -2.81 -5.85 3.39
N CYS A 78 -3.72 -5.18 2.68
CA CYS A 78 -3.96 -3.75 2.81
C CYS A 78 -5.45 -3.47 3.01
N ARG A 79 -5.78 -2.55 3.92
CA ARG A 79 -7.12 -2.00 4.09
C ARG A 79 -7.24 -0.63 3.41
N ILE A 80 -8.32 -0.40 2.66
CA ILE A 80 -8.62 0.91 2.09
C ILE A 80 -9.04 1.86 3.21
N ARG A 81 -8.30 2.95 3.42
CA ARG A 81 -8.68 4.02 4.36
C ARG A 81 -9.52 5.08 3.71
N TRP A 82 -9.18 5.42 2.46
CA TRP A 82 -9.90 6.42 1.69
C TRP A 82 -9.57 6.27 0.20
N VAL A 83 -10.50 6.75 -0.63
CA VAL A 83 -10.31 6.88 -2.08
C VAL A 83 -10.67 8.31 -2.46
N ARG A 84 -9.77 9.01 -3.14
CA ARG A 84 -9.97 10.38 -3.62
C ARG A 84 -9.83 10.41 -5.13
N ARG A 85 -10.75 11.06 -5.83
CA ARG A 85 -10.63 11.32 -7.27
C ARG A 85 -9.68 12.51 -7.50
N CYS A 86 -8.68 12.34 -8.37
CA CYS A 86 -7.67 13.36 -8.67
C CYS A 86 -7.64 13.77 -10.16
N GLY A 87 -8.74 13.53 -10.88
CA GLY A 87 -8.89 13.82 -12.30
C GLY A 87 -10.03 13.02 -12.94
N MET A 88 -10.18 13.09 -14.26
CA MET A 88 -11.28 12.40 -14.94
C MET A 88 -11.15 10.87 -14.83
N PHE A 89 -9.93 10.32 -14.83
CA PHE A 89 -9.66 8.87 -14.78
C PHE A 89 -8.69 8.42 -13.68
N THR A 90 -8.22 9.33 -12.84
CA THR A 90 -7.21 9.05 -11.81
C THR A 90 -7.79 9.15 -10.41
N ARG A 91 -7.31 8.27 -9.53
CA ARG A 91 -7.64 8.22 -8.11
C ARG A 91 -6.37 8.12 -7.29
N GLU A 92 -6.37 8.76 -6.13
CA GLU A 92 -5.44 8.44 -5.06
C GLU A 92 -6.15 7.57 -4.03
N VAL A 93 -5.41 6.62 -3.46
CA VAL A 93 -5.90 5.66 -2.49
C VAL A 93 -4.98 5.65 -1.30
N GLY A 94 -5.54 5.85 -0.11
CA GLY A 94 -4.83 5.62 1.14
C GLY A 94 -5.00 4.17 1.56
N LEU A 95 -3.89 3.46 1.70
CA LEU A 95 -3.85 2.08 2.16
C LEU A 95 -3.17 1.98 3.52
N GLU A 96 -3.76 1.20 4.41
CA GLU A 96 -3.19 0.80 5.68
C GLU A 96 -2.73 -0.65 5.58
N PHE A 97 -1.52 -0.94 6.05
CA PHE A 97 -1.03 -2.33 6.09
C PHE A 97 -1.75 -3.06 7.21
N PHE A 98 -2.43 -4.13 6.82
CA PHE A 98 -3.29 -4.88 7.70
C PHE A 98 -2.58 -6.15 8.14
N ASP A 99 -2.21 -6.17 9.42
CA ASP A 99 -1.35 -7.17 10.07
C ASP A 99 -0.22 -7.72 9.19
N PRO A 100 0.76 -6.89 8.76
CA PRO A 100 1.97 -7.42 8.17
C PRO A 100 2.64 -8.32 9.23
N GLY A 101 2.83 -9.60 8.92
CA GLY A 101 3.60 -10.50 9.77
C GLY A 101 5.00 -9.93 10.07
N PRO A 102 5.71 -10.42 11.10
CA PRO A 102 6.94 -9.78 11.58
C PRO A 102 7.99 -9.53 10.49
N LYS A 103 8.13 -10.49 9.56
CA LYS A 103 9.02 -10.38 8.39
C LYS A 103 8.59 -9.25 7.44
N SER A 104 7.31 -9.16 7.11
CA SER A 104 6.78 -8.09 6.25
C SER A 104 6.90 -6.72 6.93
N LYS A 105 6.71 -6.62 8.25
CA LYS A 105 6.94 -5.38 9.02
C LYS A 105 8.38 -4.91 8.88
N GLN A 106 9.35 -5.81 9.06
CA GLN A 106 10.77 -5.48 8.94
C GLN A 106 11.11 -5.00 7.53
N VAL A 107 10.67 -5.72 6.49
CA VAL A 107 10.88 -5.32 5.09
C VAL A 107 10.20 -3.98 4.79
N LEU A 108 8.99 -3.72 5.28
CA LEU A 108 8.30 -2.44 5.08
C LEU A 108 8.98 -1.28 5.80
N GLN A 109 9.52 -1.50 7.00
CA GLN A 109 10.33 -0.51 7.72
C GLN A 109 11.63 -0.21 6.98
N GLU A 110 12.29 -1.25 6.46
CA GLU A 110 13.51 -1.11 5.66
C GLU A 110 13.24 -0.41 4.32
N LEU A 111 12.16 -0.76 3.63
CA LEU A 111 11.74 -0.11 2.38
C LEU A 111 11.38 1.34 2.61
N ALA A 112 10.67 1.66 3.70
CA ALA A 112 10.48 3.04 4.08
C ALA A 112 11.84 3.72 4.25
N GLY A 113 12.73 3.19 5.09
CA GLY A 113 14.07 3.75 5.31
C GLY A 113 14.93 3.91 4.04
N ARG A 114 14.87 2.94 3.11
CA ARG A 114 15.63 2.94 1.84
C ARG A 114 14.98 3.79 0.74
N ALA A 115 13.65 3.93 0.71
CA ALA A 115 12.96 4.79 -0.26
C ALA A 115 13.37 6.27 -0.10
N ALA A 116 13.89 6.66 1.07
CA ALA A 116 14.51 7.98 1.28
C ALA A 116 15.78 8.19 0.42
N TYR A 117 16.33 7.12 -0.16
CA TYR A 117 17.57 7.13 -0.95
C TYR A 117 17.36 6.73 -2.43
N ASN A 118 16.21 6.16 -2.81
CA ASN A 118 15.94 5.71 -4.18
C ASN A 118 15.28 6.82 -5.01
N ASP A 119 16.08 7.82 -5.37
CA ASP A 119 15.68 8.96 -6.21
C ASP A 119 15.87 8.69 -7.73
N GLY A 120 15.77 7.44 -8.20
CA GLY A 120 16.22 7.18 -9.57
C GLY A 120 16.07 5.81 -10.22
N PHE A 121 15.06 5.00 -9.93
CA PHE A 121 14.84 3.78 -10.72
C PHE A 121 13.71 3.97 -11.74
N LYS A 122 14.05 4.46 -12.93
CA LYS A 122 13.23 4.25 -14.13
C LYS A 122 13.57 2.85 -14.65
N ALA A 123 12.61 1.93 -14.59
CA ALA A 123 12.70 0.70 -15.39
C ALA A 123 12.76 1.12 -16.86
N ALA A 124 13.92 0.96 -17.47
CA ALA A 124 14.10 1.15 -18.90
C ALA A 124 13.30 0.08 -19.63
N SER A 125 12.25 0.51 -20.34
CA SER A 125 11.58 -0.24 -21.41
C SER A 125 12.46 -0.30 -22.65
#